data_AF-A0A4P9ZL31-F1
#
_entry.id   AF-A0A4P9ZL31-F1
#
_cell.length_a   1.000
_cell.length_b   1.000
_cell.length_c   1.000
_cell.angle_alpha   90.00
_cell.angle_beta   90.00
_cell.angle_gamma   90.00
#
_symmetry.space_group_name_H-M   'P 1'
#
loop_
_entity.id
_entity.type
_entity.pdbx_description
1 polymer ?
#
loop_
_entity_poly.entity_id
_entity_poly.type
_entity_poly.pdbx_seq_one_letter_code
_entity_poly.pdbx_strand_id
1 'polypeptide(L)'
;MSIEQTCHDIIDQTEHEARLNELGTFLRDEKVRSMECVRKAIPAVLGSIGIYPIEVLRVLVNYTANNDANRLYMLSDQKEVCLFWEYSTRMSVKGAISEMANKLMVLITQFVRAEDTKRDIFLKDLNRKGIIDWVWRYYETCTRVELDCIDDAIEVLAAFAKKFPESTSQEHVQNVIIGLEAALNLAHDESTEDILLSHTLFLIHVTSVDDSTLTVPTDRLLSCIEKISSELSNCTELRRNLFTSCGSVFSFPSYNNFSNIDSSVSFILNAENPYAVTAACISLGNCVADKESQARVISKIENTVPLVEVAQLILHCPFADVIQLQAFHFFNNCMNEELARDVLQEKNVSAVFRNTKIMVDNYNYYKNIGAIYFKFLSKLVTLAYLLNSDCDITLFDSTWGYLNNLEDYCEAQMLLLQAICIRKGMAVEISSKTKPLIERLLLIKGDTLDATELLTRIKTLAIIFQTFDKYALEAIFSETELKENFMKDLLRFFSSVLLILCDAVVPSRAEHAARAAIANNAKFVAAAAMKFFDTIESSYTDEVAEAREVCARVLREPQTPFV
;
A
#
# COMPACT_ATOMS: atom_id res chain seq x y z
N MET A 1 -27.25 -44.17 -27.96
CA MET A 1 -28.58 -43.53 -27.91
C MET A 1 -28.44 -42.07 -28.31
N SER A 2 -29.42 -41.45 -28.95
CA SER A 2 -29.33 -40.00 -29.24
C SER A 2 -29.57 -39.18 -27.97
N ILE A 3 -29.05 -37.95 -27.96
CA ILE A 3 -29.26 -37.04 -26.84
C ILE A 3 -30.73 -36.65 -26.68
N GLU A 4 -31.45 -36.49 -27.79
CA GLU A 4 -32.88 -36.18 -27.79
C GLU A 4 -33.68 -37.30 -27.12
N GLN A 5 -33.37 -38.57 -27.42
CA GLN A 5 -34.02 -39.72 -26.77
C GLN A 5 -33.67 -39.76 -25.28
N THR A 6 -32.41 -39.48 -24.92
CA THR A 6 -31.97 -39.43 -23.52
C THR A 6 -32.74 -38.36 -22.73
N CYS A 7 -32.92 -37.16 -23.32
CA CYS A 7 -33.68 -36.08 -22.70
C CYS A 7 -35.17 -36.42 -22.57
N HIS A 8 -35.75 -37.07 -23.58
CA HIS A 8 -37.15 -37.52 -23.56
C HIS A 8 -37.38 -38.55 -22.46
N ASP A 9 -36.52 -39.56 -22.37
CA ASP A 9 -36.63 -40.61 -21.35
C ASP A 9 -36.49 -40.07 -19.92
N ILE A 10 -35.67 -39.02 -19.72
CA ILE A 10 -35.57 -38.30 -18.43
C ILE A 10 -36.90 -37.63 -18.08
N ILE A 11 -37.52 -36.93 -19.03
CA ILE A 11 -38.81 -36.26 -18.82
C ILE A 11 -39.91 -37.27 -18.50
N ASP A 12 -39.91 -38.42 -19.18
CA ASP A 12 -40.88 -39.50 -18.99
C ASP A 12 -40.53 -40.46 -17.83
N GLN A 13 -39.45 -40.19 -17.10
CA GLN A 13 -38.97 -40.98 -15.95
C GLN A 13 -38.67 -42.46 -16.27
N THR A 14 -38.27 -42.77 -17.50
CA THR A 14 -37.93 -44.13 -17.95
C THR A 14 -36.42 -44.39 -17.81
N GLU A 15 -36.03 -45.51 -17.19
CA GLU A 15 -34.60 -45.87 -16.95
C GLU A 15 -33.78 -44.71 -16.34
N HIS A 16 -34.42 -43.99 -15.42
CA HIS A 16 -34.07 -42.61 -15.09
C HIS A 16 -32.61 -42.40 -14.63
N GLU A 17 -32.08 -43.27 -13.77
CA GLU A 17 -30.69 -43.20 -13.29
C GLU A 17 -29.65 -43.39 -14.41
N ALA A 18 -29.83 -44.40 -15.27
CA ALA A 18 -28.94 -44.67 -16.39
C ALA A 18 -28.94 -43.50 -17.37
N ARG A 19 -30.10 -42.90 -17.62
CA ARG A 19 -30.26 -41.75 -18.51
C ARG A 19 -29.64 -40.47 -17.95
N LEU A 20 -29.71 -40.23 -16.64
CA LEU A 20 -28.99 -39.13 -16.00
C LEU A 20 -27.46 -39.27 -16.16
N ASN A 21 -26.94 -40.49 -16.03
CA ASN A 21 -25.51 -40.77 -16.22
C ASN A 21 -25.06 -40.53 -17.68
N GLU A 22 -25.87 -40.98 -18.65
CA GLU A 22 -25.66 -40.72 -20.08
C GLU A 22 -25.70 -39.21 -20.38
N LEU A 23 -26.72 -38.48 -19.91
CA LEU A 23 -26.83 -37.03 -20.09
C LEU A 23 -25.62 -36.31 -19.49
N GLY A 24 -25.19 -36.69 -18.28
CA GLY A 24 -24.00 -36.15 -17.65
C GLY A 24 -22.73 -36.37 -18.47
N THR A 25 -22.67 -37.43 -19.28
CA THR A 25 -21.56 -37.68 -20.21
C THR A 25 -21.66 -36.80 -21.45
N PHE A 26 -22.85 -36.67 -22.05
CA PHE A 26 -23.07 -35.81 -23.22
C PHE A 26 -22.76 -34.34 -22.93
N LEU A 27 -23.10 -33.84 -21.74
CA LEU A 27 -22.86 -32.46 -21.33
C LEU A 27 -21.39 -32.06 -21.18
N ARG A 28 -20.46 -33.02 -21.29
CA ARG A 28 -19.03 -32.69 -21.41
C ARG A 28 -18.74 -31.90 -22.70
N ASP A 29 -19.52 -32.11 -23.76
CA ASP A 29 -19.47 -31.30 -24.98
C ASP A 29 -20.20 -29.96 -24.77
N GLU A 30 -19.48 -28.86 -24.97
CA GLU A 30 -20.02 -27.50 -24.82
C GLU A 30 -21.21 -27.22 -25.75
N LYS A 31 -21.22 -27.78 -26.97
CA LYS A 31 -22.31 -27.59 -27.94
C LYS A 31 -23.61 -28.18 -27.45
N VAL A 32 -23.52 -29.27 -26.69
CA VAL A 32 -24.66 -29.97 -26.12
C VAL A 32 -25.34 -29.15 -25.02
N ARG A 33 -24.57 -28.42 -24.21
CA ARG A 33 -25.09 -27.66 -23.04
C ARG A 33 -26.15 -26.62 -23.41
N SER A 34 -26.14 -26.15 -24.65
CA SER A 34 -27.06 -25.13 -25.16
C SER A 34 -28.22 -25.70 -25.99
N MET A 35 -28.31 -27.02 -26.17
CA MET A 35 -29.38 -27.66 -26.94
C MET A 35 -30.73 -27.50 -26.24
N GLU A 36 -31.78 -27.30 -27.05
CA GLU A 36 -33.14 -27.09 -26.55
C GLU A 36 -33.70 -28.32 -25.80
N CYS A 37 -33.37 -29.53 -26.26
CA CYS A 37 -33.79 -30.76 -25.59
C CYS A 37 -33.21 -30.88 -24.17
N VAL A 38 -31.96 -30.47 -23.97
CA VAL A 38 -31.31 -30.44 -22.66
C VAL A 38 -32.03 -29.44 -21.75
N ARG A 39 -32.25 -28.20 -22.23
CA ARG A 39 -32.96 -27.16 -21.44
C ARG A 39 -34.33 -27.62 -20.95
N LYS A 40 -35.07 -28.36 -21.79
CA LYS A 40 -36.38 -28.94 -21.43
C LYS A 40 -36.28 -30.08 -20.42
N ALA A 41 -35.18 -30.82 -20.41
CA ALA A 41 -34.97 -31.92 -19.47
C ALA A 41 -34.52 -31.46 -18.07
N ILE A 42 -33.82 -30.31 -17.95
CA ILE A 42 -33.28 -29.84 -16.65
C ILE A 42 -34.32 -29.75 -15.53
N PRO A 43 -35.56 -29.23 -15.72
CA PRO A 43 -36.57 -29.26 -14.65
C PRO A 43 -36.84 -30.67 -14.08
N ALA A 44 -36.89 -31.70 -14.94
CA ALA A 44 -37.07 -33.09 -14.51
C ALA A 44 -35.84 -33.65 -13.80
N VAL A 45 -34.64 -33.28 -14.27
CA VAL A 45 -33.36 -33.58 -13.58
C VAL A 45 -33.37 -33.01 -12.15
N LEU A 46 -33.73 -31.73 -11.99
CA LEU A 46 -33.80 -31.07 -10.68
C LEU A 46 -34.81 -31.73 -9.75
N GLY A 47 -35.97 -32.14 -10.27
CA GLY A 47 -36.99 -32.87 -9.52
C GLY A 47 -36.53 -34.21 -8.94
N SER A 48 -35.39 -34.73 -9.41
CA SER A 48 -34.88 -36.04 -9.05
C SER A 48 -33.74 -36.01 -8.02
N ILE A 49 -33.36 -34.83 -7.53
CA ILE A 49 -32.28 -34.64 -6.54
C ILE A 49 -32.48 -35.47 -5.26
N GLY A 50 -33.73 -35.70 -4.85
CA GLY A 50 -34.05 -36.50 -3.66
C GLY A 50 -33.91 -38.02 -3.86
N ILE A 51 -33.78 -38.49 -5.10
CA ILE A 51 -33.71 -39.92 -5.46
C ILE A 51 -32.32 -40.27 -5.98
N TYR A 52 -31.78 -39.48 -6.92
CA TYR A 52 -30.49 -39.70 -7.61
C TYR A 52 -29.55 -38.51 -7.42
N PRO A 53 -29.16 -38.19 -6.19
CA PRO A 53 -28.47 -36.94 -5.88
C PRO A 53 -27.14 -36.75 -6.61
N ILE A 54 -26.37 -37.84 -6.73
CA ILE A 54 -25.02 -37.82 -7.29
C ILE A 54 -25.06 -37.61 -8.81
N GLU A 55 -25.95 -38.33 -9.50
CA GLU A 55 -26.16 -38.23 -10.94
C GLU A 55 -26.69 -36.85 -11.32
N VAL A 56 -27.64 -36.32 -10.54
CA VAL A 56 -28.18 -34.98 -10.72
C VAL A 56 -27.08 -33.92 -10.58
N LEU A 57 -26.29 -33.95 -9.50
CA LEU A 57 -25.20 -32.99 -9.31
C LEU A 57 -24.16 -33.09 -10.42
N ARG A 58 -23.82 -34.29 -10.89
CA ARG A 58 -22.91 -34.48 -12.03
C ARG A 58 -23.48 -33.85 -13.32
N VAL A 59 -24.76 -34.03 -13.60
CA VAL A 59 -25.43 -33.39 -14.74
C VAL A 59 -25.34 -31.87 -14.61
N LEU A 60 -25.64 -31.31 -13.44
CA LEU A 60 -25.66 -29.87 -13.20
C LEU A 60 -24.25 -29.24 -13.27
N VAL A 61 -23.21 -29.90 -12.76
CA VAL A 61 -21.82 -29.45 -12.90
C VAL A 61 -21.47 -29.30 -14.39
N ASN A 62 -21.72 -30.34 -15.19
CA ASN A 62 -21.40 -30.30 -16.62
C ASN A 62 -22.32 -29.34 -17.40
N TYR A 63 -23.58 -29.20 -16.99
CA TYR A 63 -24.52 -28.27 -17.60
C TYR A 63 -24.11 -26.80 -17.39
N THR A 64 -23.61 -26.46 -16.21
CA THR A 64 -23.19 -25.09 -15.85
C THR A 64 -21.76 -24.76 -16.22
N ALA A 65 -20.92 -25.76 -16.48
CA ALA A 65 -19.53 -25.57 -16.89
C ALA A 65 -19.43 -24.66 -18.13
N ASN A 66 -18.67 -23.57 -18.01
CA ASN A 66 -18.43 -22.56 -19.05
C ASN A 66 -19.71 -22.09 -19.78
N ASN A 67 -20.85 -22.03 -19.10
CA ASN A 67 -22.11 -21.61 -19.72
C ASN A 67 -22.93 -20.69 -18.81
N ASP A 68 -22.81 -19.38 -19.04
CA ASP A 68 -23.46 -18.38 -18.20
C ASP A 68 -24.98 -18.38 -18.31
N ALA A 69 -25.55 -18.73 -19.47
CA ALA A 69 -26.99 -18.81 -19.63
C ALA A 69 -27.57 -19.92 -18.73
N ASN A 70 -26.87 -21.04 -18.63
CA ASN A 70 -27.24 -22.16 -17.78
C ASN A 70 -27.02 -21.84 -16.29
N ARG A 71 -25.95 -21.12 -15.94
CA ARG A 71 -25.74 -20.58 -14.58
C ARG A 71 -26.87 -19.62 -14.18
N LEU A 72 -27.26 -18.69 -15.06
CA LEU A 72 -28.39 -17.78 -14.83
C LEU A 72 -29.71 -18.54 -14.65
N TYR A 73 -29.96 -19.57 -15.46
CA TYR A 73 -31.12 -20.44 -15.29
C TYR A 73 -31.14 -21.08 -13.90
N MET A 74 -30.00 -21.62 -13.45
CA MET A 74 -29.85 -22.21 -12.12
C MET A 74 -29.99 -21.19 -10.98
N LEU A 75 -30.03 -19.89 -11.25
CA LEU A 75 -30.30 -18.85 -10.24
C LEU A 75 -31.70 -18.24 -10.33
N SER A 76 -32.49 -18.66 -11.32
CA SER A 76 -33.86 -18.17 -11.54
C SER A 76 -34.81 -18.50 -10.38
N ASP A 77 -35.99 -17.89 -10.42
CA ASP A 77 -37.07 -18.14 -9.45
C ASP A 77 -38.02 -19.26 -9.93
N GLN A 78 -37.59 -20.12 -10.87
CA GLN A 78 -38.36 -21.31 -11.26
C GLN A 78 -38.50 -22.26 -10.07
N LYS A 79 -39.68 -22.90 -9.96
CA LYS A 79 -40.04 -23.73 -8.81
C LYS A 79 -39.03 -24.85 -8.55
N GLU A 80 -38.63 -25.57 -9.60
CA GLU A 80 -37.71 -26.70 -9.52
C GLU A 80 -36.31 -26.26 -9.07
N VAL A 81 -35.86 -25.09 -9.54
CA VAL A 81 -34.58 -24.48 -9.15
C VAL A 81 -34.60 -24.06 -7.68
N CYS A 82 -35.68 -23.42 -7.23
CA CYS A 82 -35.84 -23.04 -5.82
C CYS A 82 -35.85 -24.27 -4.90
N LEU A 83 -36.60 -25.32 -5.26
CA LEU A 83 -36.64 -26.57 -4.50
C LEU A 83 -35.27 -27.26 -4.44
N PHE A 84 -34.49 -27.23 -5.53
CA PHE A 84 -33.13 -27.76 -5.55
C PHE A 84 -32.22 -27.03 -4.56
N TRP A 85 -32.24 -25.69 -4.51
CA TRP A 85 -31.42 -24.93 -3.57
C TRP A 85 -31.91 -25.03 -2.12
N GLU A 86 -33.21 -25.08 -1.89
CA GLU A 86 -33.78 -25.36 -0.56
C GLU A 86 -33.35 -26.74 -0.04
N TYR A 87 -33.33 -27.75 -0.91
CA TYR A 87 -32.80 -29.07 -0.58
C TYR A 87 -31.31 -28.99 -0.28
N SER A 88 -30.53 -28.33 -1.14
CA SER A 88 -29.07 -28.22 -1.03
C SER A 88 -28.61 -27.51 0.23
N THR A 89 -29.24 -26.40 0.61
CA THR A 89 -28.91 -25.64 1.84
C THR A 89 -29.19 -26.42 3.14
N ARG A 90 -30.09 -27.41 3.10
CA ARG A 90 -30.40 -28.29 4.23
C ARG A 90 -29.48 -29.50 4.34
N MET A 91 -28.63 -29.74 3.34
CA MET A 91 -27.68 -30.83 3.36
C MET A 91 -26.73 -30.71 4.56
N SER A 92 -26.67 -31.76 5.37
CA SER A 92 -25.78 -31.79 6.53
C SER A 92 -24.34 -31.98 6.07
N VAL A 93 -23.47 -31.12 6.58
CA VAL A 93 -22.01 -31.22 6.46
C VAL A 93 -21.37 -31.60 7.80
N LYS A 94 -22.15 -32.06 8.80
CA LYS A 94 -21.60 -32.40 10.12
C LYS A 94 -20.84 -33.72 10.10
N GLY A 95 -19.61 -33.70 10.64
CA GLY A 95 -18.83 -34.90 11.01
C GLY A 95 -17.88 -35.39 9.92
N ALA A 96 -18.35 -35.55 8.68
CA ALA A 96 -17.53 -35.89 7.52
C ALA A 96 -18.11 -35.27 6.26
N ILE A 97 -17.24 -34.94 5.30
CA ILE A 97 -17.66 -34.41 4.01
C ILE A 97 -18.14 -35.57 3.13
N SER A 98 -19.43 -35.58 2.80
CA SER A 98 -19.99 -36.60 1.92
C SER A 98 -19.61 -36.33 0.46
N GLU A 99 -19.59 -37.38 -0.37
CA GLU A 99 -19.41 -37.23 -1.83
C GLU A 99 -20.43 -36.25 -2.44
N MET A 100 -21.65 -36.25 -1.90
CA MET A 100 -22.70 -35.33 -2.33
C MET A 100 -22.34 -33.87 -2.03
N ALA A 101 -21.82 -33.59 -0.83
CA ALA A 101 -21.39 -32.26 -0.43
C ALA A 101 -20.21 -31.78 -1.31
N ASN A 102 -19.24 -32.66 -1.59
CA ASN A 102 -18.13 -32.36 -2.51
C ASN A 102 -18.66 -31.98 -3.90
N LYS A 103 -19.56 -32.76 -4.48
CA LYS A 103 -20.13 -32.45 -5.82
C LYS A 103 -20.96 -31.18 -5.83
N LEU A 104 -21.67 -30.88 -4.74
CA LEU A 104 -22.37 -29.61 -4.59
C LEU A 104 -21.39 -28.44 -4.50
N MET A 105 -20.27 -28.60 -3.80
CA MET A 105 -19.22 -27.58 -3.75
C MET A 105 -18.63 -27.33 -5.15
N VAL A 106 -18.32 -28.40 -5.90
CA VAL A 106 -17.86 -28.30 -7.31
C VAL A 106 -18.89 -27.62 -8.22
N LEU A 107 -20.19 -27.83 -7.99
CA LEU A 107 -21.24 -27.10 -8.72
C LEU A 107 -21.20 -25.61 -8.38
N ILE A 108 -21.05 -25.26 -7.10
CA ILE A 108 -20.99 -23.87 -6.65
C ILE A 108 -19.73 -23.18 -7.20
N THR A 109 -18.58 -23.86 -7.29
CA THR A 109 -17.37 -23.26 -7.88
C THR A 109 -17.53 -22.90 -9.35
N GLN A 110 -18.44 -23.56 -10.09
CA GLN A 110 -18.75 -23.17 -11.48
C GLN A 110 -19.25 -21.73 -11.59
N PHE A 111 -19.86 -21.18 -10.54
CA PHE A 111 -20.38 -19.81 -10.52
C PHE A 111 -19.30 -18.77 -10.24
N VAL A 112 -18.24 -19.12 -9.49
CA VAL A 112 -17.12 -18.21 -9.25
C VAL A 112 -16.08 -18.24 -10.37
N ARG A 113 -15.99 -19.33 -11.13
CA ARG A 113 -15.14 -19.43 -12.34
C ARG A 113 -15.76 -18.77 -13.58
N ALA A 114 -16.87 -18.05 -13.44
CA ALA A 114 -17.46 -17.27 -14.52
C ALA A 114 -16.64 -16.03 -14.87
N GLU A 115 -16.91 -15.45 -16.05
CA GLU A 115 -16.36 -14.14 -16.43
C GLU A 115 -16.69 -13.08 -15.38
N ASP A 116 -15.72 -12.20 -15.09
CA ASP A 116 -15.79 -11.25 -13.98
C ASP A 116 -17.07 -10.40 -13.97
N THR A 117 -17.61 -10.04 -15.14
CA THR A 117 -18.81 -9.18 -15.26
C THR A 117 -20.09 -9.82 -14.73
N LYS A 118 -20.19 -11.16 -14.74
CA LYS A 118 -21.38 -11.91 -14.27
C LYS A 118 -21.19 -12.57 -12.92
N ARG A 119 -19.93 -12.78 -12.50
CA ARG A 119 -19.59 -13.37 -11.20
C ARG A 119 -20.29 -12.66 -10.04
N ASP A 120 -20.34 -11.34 -10.07
CA ASP A 120 -21.00 -10.52 -9.04
C ASP A 120 -22.49 -10.83 -8.90
N ILE A 121 -23.19 -10.99 -10.03
CA ILE A 121 -24.61 -11.33 -10.07
C ILE A 121 -24.81 -12.71 -9.45
N PHE A 122 -23.96 -13.67 -9.82
CA PHE A 122 -24.04 -15.04 -9.33
C PHE A 122 -23.81 -15.13 -7.82
N LEU A 123 -22.76 -14.49 -7.30
CA LEU A 123 -22.46 -14.46 -5.87
C LEU A 123 -23.59 -13.82 -5.07
N LYS A 124 -24.19 -12.74 -5.58
CA LYS A 124 -25.34 -12.07 -4.94
C LYS A 124 -26.55 -13.00 -4.84
N ASP A 125 -26.89 -13.70 -5.91
CA ASP A 125 -28.03 -14.61 -5.93
C ASP A 125 -27.79 -15.88 -5.11
N LEU A 126 -26.56 -16.43 -5.13
CA LEU A 126 -26.18 -17.54 -4.25
C LEU A 126 -26.32 -17.14 -2.78
N ASN A 127 -25.91 -15.92 -2.41
CA ASN A 127 -26.09 -15.39 -1.06
C ASN A 127 -27.59 -15.27 -0.71
N ARG A 128 -28.40 -14.67 -1.59
CA ARG A 128 -29.86 -14.55 -1.41
C ARG A 128 -30.55 -15.91 -1.18
N LYS A 129 -30.04 -16.98 -1.81
CA LYS A 129 -30.54 -18.35 -1.66
C LYS A 129 -29.97 -19.09 -0.46
N GLY A 130 -29.15 -18.46 0.40
CA GLY A 130 -28.55 -19.07 1.59
C GLY A 130 -27.42 -20.06 1.29
N ILE A 131 -26.87 -20.04 0.07
CA ILE A 131 -25.80 -20.96 -0.34
C ILE A 131 -24.46 -20.56 0.27
N ILE A 132 -24.17 -19.26 0.39
CA ILE A 132 -22.93 -18.79 1.03
C ILE A 132 -22.87 -19.23 2.51
N ASP A 133 -23.98 -19.20 3.24
CA ASP A 133 -24.06 -19.74 4.61
C ASP A 133 -23.83 -21.26 4.66
N TRP A 134 -24.20 -21.98 3.59
CA TRP A 134 -23.87 -23.40 3.46
C TRP A 134 -22.37 -23.60 3.18
N VAL A 135 -21.76 -22.76 2.34
CA VAL A 135 -20.31 -22.79 2.06
C VAL A 135 -19.50 -22.52 3.33
N TRP A 136 -19.93 -21.58 4.19
CA TRP A 136 -19.30 -21.37 5.50
C TRP A 136 -19.32 -22.61 6.39
N ARG A 137 -20.48 -23.27 6.51
CA ARG A 137 -20.60 -24.53 7.28
C ARG A 137 -19.74 -25.65 6.70
N TYR A 138 -19.64 -25.72 5.37
CA TYR A 138 -18.79 -26.66 4.67
C TYR A 138 -17.31 -26.39 4.99
N TYR A 139 -16.86 -25.14 4.82
CA TYR A 139 -15.51 -24.68 5.13
C TYR A 139 -15.09 -24.97 6.59
N GLU A 140 -15.97 -24.67 7.55
CA GLU A 140 -15.73 -24.97 8.97
C GLU A 140 -15.57 -26.46 9.25
N THR A 141 -16.29 -27.31 8.51
CA THR A 141 -16.16 -28.75 8.63
C THR A 141 -14.84 -29.23 8.03
N CYS A 142 -14.49 -28.78 6.82
CA CYS A 142 -13.20 -29.11 6.19
C CYS A 142 -12.03 -28.74 7.11
N THR A 143 -12.06 -27.53 7.68
CA THR A 143 -11.02 -27.05 8.60
C THR A 143 -10.83 -27.96 9.83
N ARG A 144 -11.87 -28.67 10.27
CA ARG A 144 -11.83 -29.55 11.45
C ARG A 144 -11.52 -31.01 11.13
N VAL A 145 -11.89 -31.49 9.95
CA VAL A 145 -11.95 -32.92 9.63
C VAL A 145 -11.04 -33.30 8.46
N GLU A 146 -11.02 -32.50 7.39
CA GLU A 146 -10.41 -32.85 6.11
C GLU A 146 -10.01 -31.58 5.35
N LEU A 147 -8.75 -31.16 5.53
CA LEU A 147 -8.23 -29.92 4.94
C LEU A 147 -8.10 -30.00 3.41
N ASP A 148 -7.90 -31.19 2.83
CA ASP A 148 -7.77 -31.39 1.39
C ASP A 148 -9.01 -30.91 0.60
N CYS A 149 -10.17 -30.85 1.25
CA CYS A 149 -11.44 -30.42 0.64
C CYS A 149 -11.72 -28.92 0.81
N ILE A 150 -10.78 -28.14 1.35
CA ILE A 150 -11.00 -26.72 1.70
C ILE A 150 -10.87 -25.76 0.51
N ASP A 151 -10.10 -26.12 -0.52
CA ASP A 151 -9.67 -25.23 -1.60
C ASP A 151 -10.85 -24.57 -2.32
N ASP A 152 -11.75 -25.40 -2.88
CA ASP A 152 -12.97 -24.94 -3.56
C ASP A 152 -13.84 -24.02 -2.68
N ALA A 153 -13.88 -24.29 -1.36
CA ALA A 153 -14.68 -23.50 -0.43
C ALA A 153 -14.04 -22.13 -0.17
N ILE A 154 -12.72 -22.09 0.09
CA ILE A 154 -12.03 -20.82 0.31
C ILE A 154 -11.93 -19.98 -0.97
N GLU A 155 -11.83 -20.59 -2.16
CA GLU A 155 -11.92 -19.90 -3.46
C GLU A 155 -13.25 -19.14 -3.57
N VAL A 156 -14.37 -19.80 -3.25
CA VAL A 156 -15.71 -19.19 -3.30
C VAL A 156 -15.86 -18.08 -2.26
N LEU A 157 -15.37 -18.31 -1.04
CA LEU A 157 -15.45 -17.33 0.04
C LEU A 157 -14.57 -16.10 -0.23
N ALA A 158 -13.38 -16.28 -0.81
CA ALA A 158 -12.52 -15.17 -1.22
C ALA A 158 -13.17 -14.35 -2.34
N ALA A 159 -13.76 -15.01 -3.34
CA ALA A 159 -14.51 -14.34 -4.41
C ALA A 159 -15.73 -13.57 -3.85
N PHE A 160 -16.43 -14.15 -2.88
CA PHE A 160 -17.55 -13.49 -2.18
C PHE A 160 -17.08 -12.26 -1.39
N ALA A 161 -16.03 -12.41 -0.58
CA ALA A 161 -15.45 -11.34 0.23
C ALA A 161 -14.92 -10.18 -0.61
N LYS A 162 -14.40 -10.45 -1.81
CA LYS A 162 -13.98 -9.40 -2.75
C LYS A 162 -15.11 -8.44 -3.11
N LYS A 163 -16.34 -8.95 -3.18
CA LYS A 163 -17.50 -8.18 -3.63
C LYS A 163 -18.37 -7.66 -2.48
N PHE A 164 -18.47 -8.44 -1.41
CA PHE A 164 -19.35 -8.17 -0.27
C PHE A 164 -18.57 -8.25 1.06
N PRO A 165 -17.48 -7.49 1.23
CA PRO A 165 -16.67 -7.53 2.45
C PRO A 165 -17.49 -7.19 3.71
N GLU A 166 -18.52 -6.35 3.57
CA GLU A 166 -19.45 -5.97 4.64
C GLU A 166 -20.36 -7.12 5.12
N SER A 167 -20.50 -8.18 4.32
CA SER A 167 -21.26 -9.38 4.69
C SER A 167 -20.44 -10.40 5.49
N THR A 168 -19.15 -10.12 5.73
CA THR A 168 -18.29 -11.00 6.52
C THR A 168 -18.37 -10.66 8.00
N SER A 169 -18.59 -11.67 8.85
CA SER A 169 -18.64 -11.54 10.31
C SER A 169 -17.25 -11.69 10.95
N GLN A 170 -17.13 -11.30 12.23
CA GLN A 170 -15.91 -11.55 12.99
C GLN A 170 -15.60 -13.04 13.13
N GLU A 171 -16.62 -13.88 13.29
CA GLU A 171 -16.48 -15.34 13.35
C GLU A 171 -15.90 -15.90 12.04
N HIS A 172 -16.39 -15.42 10.89
CA HIS A 172 -15.86 -15.80 9.59
C HIS A 172 -14.36 -15.50 9.46
N VAL A 173 -13.92 -14.30 9.85
CA VAL A 173 -12.50 -13.92 9.82
C VAL A 173 -11.67 -14.83 10.73
N GLN A 174 -12.15 -15.11 11.95
CA GLN A 174 -11.46 -16.00 12.88
C GLN A 174 -11.33 -17.42 12.32
N ASN A 175 -12.39 -17.95 11.71
CA ASN A 175 -12.39 -19.27 11.08
C ASN A 175 -11.40 -19.33 9.91
N VAL A 176 -11.33 -18.29 9.08
CA VAL A 176 -10.35 -18.22 7.99
C VAL A 176 -8.91 -18.19 8.52
N ILE A 177 -8.64 -17.48 9.60
CA ILE A 177 -7.30 -17.46 10.21
C ILE A 177 -6.94 -18.83 10.80
N ILE A 178 -7.90 -19.53 11.42
CA ILE A 178 -7.69 -20.91 11.90
C ILE A 178 -7.38 -21.85 10.74
N GLY A 179 -8.11 -21.78 9.63
CA GLY A 179 -7.84 -22.59 8.44
C GLY A 179 -6.48 -22.28 7.82
N LEU A 180 -6.10 -21.01 7.75
CA LEU A 180 -4.77 -20.59 7.29
C LEU A 180 -3.66 -21.18 8.17
N GLU A 181 -3.78 -21.07 9.50
CA GLU A 181 -2.79 -21.64 10.44
C GLU A 181 -2.70 -23.16 10.30
N ALA A 182 -3.82 -23.84 10.07
CA ALA A 182 -3.86 -25.28 9.86
C ALA A 182 -3.16 -25.67 8.54
N ALA A 183 -3.44 -24.96 7.45
CA ALA A 183 -2.79 -25.16 6.15
C ALA A 183 -1.27 -24.92 6.22
N LEU A 184 -0.82 -23.88 6.95
CA LEU A 184 0.60 -23.60 7.14
C LEU A 184 1.34 -24.76 7.84
N ASN A 185 0.68 -25.50 8.73
CA ASN A 185 1.28 -26.66 9.40
C ASN A 185 1.40 -27.90 8.50
N LEU A 186 0.71 -27.92 7.36
CA LEU A 186 0.72 -29.02 6.39
C LEU A 186 1.54 -28.72 5.13
N ALA A 187 2.03 -27.48 4.98
CA ALA A 187 2.68 -26.99 3.77
C ALA A 187 4.00 -27.70 3.44
N HIS A 188 3.88 -28.87 2.80
CA HIS A 188 4.97 -29.70 2.29
C HIS A 188 4.78 -30.07 0.80
N ASP A 189 3.67 -29.67 0.17
CA ASP A 189 3.34 -29.96 -1.22
C ASP A 189 2.75 -28.76 -1.99
N GLU A 190 2.73 -28.84 -3.32
CA GLU A 190 2.22 -27.81 -4.23
C GLU A 190 0.71 -27.54 -4.03
N SER A 191 -0.08 -28.56 -3.66
CA SER A 191 -1.53 -28.39 -3.43
C SER A 191 -1.86 -27.45 -2.27
N THR A 192 -0.95 -27.32 -1.30
CA THR A 192 -1.14 -26.42 -0.18
C THR A 192 -0.92 -24.94 -0.56
N GLU A 193 -0.16 -24.65 -1.62
CA GLU A 193 0.14 -23.26 -2.03
C GLU A 193 -1.12 -22.49 -2.49
N ASP A 194 -1.99 -23.13 -3.28
CA ASP A 194 -3.24 -22.52 -3.76
C ASP A 194 -4.22 -22.27 -2.61
N ILE A 195 -4.30 -23.21 -1.66
CA ILE A 195 -5.09 -23.07 -0.45
C ILE A 195 -4.61 -21.84 0.35
N LEU A 196 -3.30 -21.74 0.59
CA LEU A 196 -2.72 -20.60 1.31
C LEU A 196 -3.03 -19.28 0.58
N LEU A 197 -2.87 -19.25 -0.74
CA LEU A 197 -3.15 -18.07 -1.55
C LEU A 197 -4.60 -17.61 -1.37
N SER A 198 -5.57 -18.51 -1.53
CA SER A 198 -7.00 -18.21 -1.36
C SER A 198 -7.34 -17.69 0.04
N HIS A 199 -6.71 -18.24 1.10
CA HIS A 199 -6.87 -17.71 2.46
C HIS A 199 -6.34 -16.28 2.58
N THR A 200 -5.14 -16.01 2.05
CA THR A 200 -4.57 -14.66 2.10
C THR A 200 -5.37 -13.65 1.27
N LEU A 201 -5.93 -14.06 0.13
CA LEU A 201 -6.80 -13.22 -0.70
C LEU A 201 -8.11 -12.87 0.01
N PHE A 202 -8.74 -13.84 0.69
CA PHE A 202 -9.90 -13.56 1.53
C PHE A 202 -9.58 -12.47 2.55
N LEU A 203 -8.45 -12.60 3.26
CA LEU A 203 -8.04 -11.64 4.29
C LEU A 203 -7.76 -10.24 3.71
N ILE A 204 -7.11 -10.14 2.55
CA ILE A 204 -6.96 -8.86 1.85
C ILE A 204 -8.32 -8.26 1.55
N HIS A 205 -9.23 -9.03 0.97
CA HIS A 205 -10.52 -8.51 0.52
C HIS A 205 -11.38 -7.96 1.66
N VAL A 206 -11.38 -8.61 2.83
CA VAL A 206 -12.14 -8.13 3.99
C VAL A 206 -11.46 -6.98 4.74
N THR A 207 -10.15 -6.77 4.51
CA THR A 207 -9.38 -5.70 5.17
C THR A 207 -9.09 -4.50 4.25
N SER A 208 -9.21 -4.64 2.93
CA SER A 208 -8.99 -3.56 1.96
C SER A 208 -10.24 -2.70 1.78
N VAL A 209 -10.74 -2.16 2.90
CA VAL A 209 -11.88 -1.24 2.98
C VAL A 209 -11.44 0.06 3.67
N ASP A 210 -12.21 1.13 3.54
CA ASP A 210 -11.83 2.43 4.13
C ASP A 210 -11.76 2.40 5.67
N ASP A 211 -12.70 1.68 6.29
CA ASP A 211 -12.76 1.44 7.74
C ASP A 211 -13.60 0.19 8.02
N SER A 212 -13.36 -0.47 9.15
CA SER A 212 -14.13 -1.66 9.57
C SER A 212 -14.15 -1.82 11.08
N THR A 213 -15.31 -2.18 11.62
CA THR A 213 -15.45 -2.56 13.03
C THR A 213 -15.04 -4.02 13.31
N LEU A 214 -14.59 -4.75 12.28
CA LEU A 214 -14.13 -6.13 12.44
C LEU A 214 -12.88 -6.17 13.31
N THR A 215 -12.95 -6.92 14.41
CA THR A 215 -11.77 -7.17 15.25
C THR A 215 -10.95 -8.30 14.63
N VAL A 216 -10.03 -7.92 13.75
CA VAL A 216 -9.06 -8.84 13.13
C VAL A 216 -7.91 -9.09 14.13
N PRO A 217 -7.58 -10.35 14.47
CA PRO A 217 -6.51 -10.68 15.40
C PRO A 217 -5.14 -10.55 14.70
N THR A 218 -4.67 -9.31 14.53
CA THR A 218 -3.45 -8.99 13.77
C THR A 218 -2.21 -9.71 14.29
N ASP A 219 -2.10 -9.98 15.60
CA ASP A 219 -0.97 -10.74 16.16
C ASP A 219 -0.88 -12.18 15.59
N ARG A 220 -2.03 -12.80 15.31
CA ARG A 220 -2.07 -14.13 14.66
C ARG A 220 -1.63 -14.02 13.21
N LEU A 221 -2.08 -12.98 12.49
CA LEU A 221 -1.65 -12.74 11.11
C LEU A 221 -0.14 -12.49 11.01
N LEU A 222 0.43 -11.69 11.92
CA LEU A 222 1.87 -11.48 12.02
C LEU A 222 2.60 -12.79 12.30
N SER A 223 2.07 -13.64 13.18
CA SER A 223 2.61 -14.98 13.43
C SER A 223 2.54 -15.88 12.19
N CYS A 224 1.51 -15.77 11.35
CA CYS A 224 1.41 -16.49 10.09
C CYS A 224 2.48 -16.06 9.08
N ILE A 225 2.85 -14.77 9.04
CA ILE A 225 3.92 -14.26 8.17
C ILE A 225 5.25 -14.98 8.47
N GLU A 226 5.59 -15.17 9.75
CA GLU A 226 6.79 -15.89 10.20
C GLU A 226 6.75 -17.37 9.79
N LYS A 227 5.57 -18.00 9.84
CA LYS A 227 5.40 -19.44 9.56
C LYS A 227 5.42 -19.80 8.08
N ILE A 228 5.26 -18.85 7.17
CA ILE A 228 5.35 -19.11 5.73
C ILE A 228 6.77 -19.59 5.41
N SER A 229 6.91 -20.82 4.93
CA SER A 229 8.21 -21.37 4.51
C SER A 229 8.78 -20.59 3.33
N SER A 230 10.10 -20.34 3.37
CA SER A 230 10.85 -19.76 2.24
C SER A 230 11.02 -20.72 1.06
N GLU A 231 10.67 -22.00 1.22
CA GLU A 231 10.75 -23.01 0.15
C GLU A 231 9.54 -22.96 -0.79
N LEU A 232 8.43 -22.32 -0.38
CA LEU A 232 7.24 -22.18 -1.21
C LEU A 232 7.50 -21.21 -2.37
N SER A 233 6.99 -21.56 -3.55
CA SER A 233 7.22 -20.80 -4.78
C SER A 233 6.62 -19.39 -4.69
N ASN A 234 5.46 -19.29 -4.04
CA ASN A 234 4.69 -18.07 -3.85
C ASN A 234 4.94 -17.38 -2.47
N CYS A 235 5.98 -17.76 -1.73
CA CYS A 235 6.20 -17.29 -0.35
C CYS A 235 6.21 -15.75 -0.20
N THR A 236 6.75 -15.04 -1.20
CA THR A 236 6.79 -13.56 -1.21
C THR A 236 5.38 -12.97 -1.36
N GLU A 237 4.56 -13.53 -2.24
CA GLU A 237 3.19 -13.09 -2.46
C GLU A 237 2.32 -13.34 -1.22
N LEU A 238 2.40 -14.54 -0.63
CA LEU A 238 1.68 -14.89 0.59
C LEU A 238 2.02 -13.93 1.75
N ARG A 239 3.30 -13.64 1.95
CA ARG A 239 3.76 -12.70 3.00
C ARG A 239 3.29 -11.28 2.71
N ARG A 240 3.34 -10.82 1.45
CA ARG A 240 2.83 -9.50 1.04
C ARG A 240 1.33 -9.38 1.27
N ASN A 241 0.56 -10.43 1.02
CA ASN A 241 -0.89 -10.42 1.21
C ASN A 241 -1.27 -10.30 2.69
N LEU A 242 -0.61 -11.05 3.55
CA LEU A 242 -0.79 -10.93 5.01
C LEU A 242 -0.29 -9.59 5.55
N PHE A 243 0.86 -9.12 5.08
CA PHE A 243 1.38 -7.79 5.39
C PHE A 243 0.37 -6.69 5.04
N THR A 244 -0.21 -6.76 3.84
CA THR A 244 -1.22 -5.81 3.36
C THR A 244 -2.47 -5.87 4.23
N SER A 245 -2.89 -7.06 4.64
CA SER A 245 -4.04 -7.25 5.54
C SER A 245 -3.80 -6.59 6.90
N CYS A 246 -2.62 -6.83 7.51
CA CYS A 246 -2.23 -6.17 8.76
C CYS A 246 -2.15 -4.65 8.61
N GLY A 247 -1.46 -4.17 7.56
CA GLY A 247 -1.28 -2.74 7.32
C GLY A 247 -2.59 -1.99 7.11
N SER A 248 -3.57 -2.62 6.45
CA SER A 248 -4.91 -2.05 6.28
C SER A 248 -5.64 -1.94 7.61
N VAL A 249 -5.66 -3.02 8.41
CA VAL A 249 -6.28 -3.01 9.75
C VAL A 249 -5.65 -1.95 10.66
N PHE A 250 -4.32 -1.85 10.70
CA PHE A 250 -3.63 -0.86 11.51
C PHE A 250 -3.89 0.59 11.06
N SER A 251 -4.34 0.79 9.83
CA SER A 251 -4.61 2.12 9.27
C SER A 251 -6.08 2.52 9.33
N PHE A 252 -6.98 1.63 9.77
CA PHE A 252 -8.39 1.95 9.96
C PHE A 252 -8.58 3.06 11.01
N PRO A 253 -9.38 4.09 10.72
CA PRO A 253 -9.70 5.16 11.67
C PRO A 253 -10.31 4.64 12.98
N SER A 254 -11.12 3.58 12.93
CA SER A 254 -11.75 3.00 14.12
C SER A 254 -10.86 2.06 14.93
N TYR A 255 -9.68 1.68 14.40
CA TYR A 255 -8.83 0.67 15.02
C TYR A 255 -7.93 1.25 16.12
N ASN A 256 -7.96 0.61 17.28
CA ASN A 256 -7.19 1.04 18.44
C ASN A 256 -5.78 0.44 18.46
N ASN A 257 -4.83 1.05 17.74
CA ASN A 257 -3.44 0.58 17.72
C ASN A 257 -2.77 0.53 19.12
N PHE A 258 -3.25 1.30 20.11
CA PHE A 258 -2.68 1.27 21.47
C PHE A 258 -2.83 -0.08 22.16
N SER A 259 -3.78 -0.94 21.75
CA SER A 259 -3.91 -2.29 22.31
C SER A 259 -2.79 -3.22 21.90
N ASN A 260 -2.04 -2.89 20.83
CA ASN A 260 -1.06 -3.77 20.22
C ASN A 260 0.38 -3.30 20.43
N ILE A 261 0.62 -2.32 21.30
CA ILE A 261 1.98 -1.79 21.50
C ILE A 261 2.92 -2.92 21.96
N ASP A 262 2.49 -3.71 22.94
CA ASP A 262 3.33 -4.76 23.54
C ASP A 262 3.62 -5.88 22.52
N SER A 263 2.61 -6.30 21.74
CA SER A 263 2.79 -7.30 20.69
C SER A 263 3.66 -6.76 19.54
N SER A 264 3.43 -5.51 19.11
CA SER A 264 4.21 -4.88 18.04
C SER A 264 5.69 -4.73 18.43
N VAL A 265 5.98 -4.32 19.67
CA VAL A 265 7.35 -4.27 20.19
C VAL A 265 7.96 -5.68 20.21
N SER A 266 7.21 -6.69 20.68
CA SER A 266 7.68 -8.08 20.68
C SER A 266 8.01 -8.59 19.27
N PHE A 267 7.20 -8.26 18.26
CA PHE A 267 7.51 -8.62 16.87
C PHE A 267 8.76 -7.89 16.36
N ILE A 268 8.94 -6.61 16.66
CA ILE A 268 10.17 -5.90 16.23
C ILE A 268 11.42 -6.51 16.86
N LEU A 269 11.34 -6.97 18.12
CA LEU A 269 12.45 -7.55 18.84
C LEU A 269 12.81 -8.98 18.39
N ASN A 270 11.80 -9.78 18.04
CA ASN A 270 11.97 -11.24 17.94
C ASN A 270 11.63 -11.82 16.56
N ALA A 271 10.95 -11.07 15.69
CA ALA A 271 10.59 -11.58 14.36
C ALA A 271 11.82 -11.70 13.47
N GLU A 272 11.89 -12.78 12.69
CA GLU A 272 12.92 -12.97 11.68
C GLU A 272 12.47 -12.38 10.34
N ASN A 273 11.15 -12.32 10.09
CA ASN A 273 10.62 -11.86 8.83
C ASN A 273 10.47 -10.32 8.78
N PRO A 274 11.11 -9.65 7.80
CA PRO A 274 11.00 -8.20 7.68
C PRO A 274 9.57 -7.70 7.44
N TYR A 275 8.68 -8.48 6.80
CA TYR A 275 7.28 -8.06 6.59
C TYR A 275 6.52 -7.94 7.92
N ALA A 276 6.76 -8.84 8.88
CA ALA A 276 6.13 -8.77 10.20
C ALA A 276 6.65 -7.57 10.99
N VAL A 277 7.96 -7.33 10.95
CA VAL A 277 8.60 -6.15 11.55
C VAL A 277 8.02 -4.86 10.96
N THR A 278 7.92 -4.76 9.63
CA THR A 278 7.36 -3.58 8.95
C THR A 278 5.91 -3.33 9.38
N ALA A 279 5.07 -4.36 9.42
CA ALA A 279 3.67 -4.21 9.86
C ALA A 279 3.55 -3.75 11.32
N ALA A 280 4.38 -4.30 12.21
CA ALA A 280 4.46 -3.86 13.61
C ALA A 280 4.90 -2.39 13.74
N CYS A 281 5.84 -1.93 12.89
CA CYS A 281 6.26 -0.54 12.84
C CYS A 281 5.12 0.41 12.39
N ILE A 282 4.28 -0.04 11.45
CA ILE A 282 3.09 0.72 11.01
C ILE A 282 2.10 0.87 12.18
N SER A 283 1.80 -0.22 12.89
CA SER A 283 0.95 -0.22 14.09
C SER A 283 1.43 0.79 15.14
N LEU A 284 2.72 0.76 15.50
CA LEU A 284 3.30 1.71 16.45
C LEU A 284 3.26 3.15 15.94
N GLY A 285 3.58 3.38 14.67
CA GLY A 285 3.50 4.70 14.05
C GLY A 285 2.08 5.27 14.08
N ASN A 286 1.06 4.44 13.85
CA ASN A 286 -0.35 4.84 13.88
C ASN A 286 -0.92 5.07 15.28
N CYS A 287 -0.17 4.76 16.35
CA CYS A 287 -0.55 5.17 17.70
C CYS A 287 -0.38 6.69 17.94
N VAL A 288 0.37 7.39 17.09
CA VAL A 288 0.80 8.77 17.32
C VAL A 288 0.06 9.74 16.40
N ALA A 289 -0.84 10.52 16.97
CA ALA A 289 -1.56 11.61 16.29
C ALA A 289 -1.00 12.99 16.66
N ASP A 290 -0.33 13.10 17.80
CA ASP A 290 0.14 14.34 18.40
C ASP A 290 1.33 14.09 19.36
N LYS A 291 1.82 15.15 19.99
CA LYS A 291 2.97 15.06 20.92
C LYS A 291 2.66 14.28 22.21
N GLU A 292 1.41 14.28 22.67
CA GLU A 292 1.03 13.57 23.90
C GLU A 292 0.99 12.06 23.68
N SER A 293 0.33 11.64 22.60
CA SER A 293 0.33 10.24 22.14
C SER A 293 1.74 9.76 21.81
N GLN A 294 2.59 10.59 21.20
CA GLN A 294 4.01 10.28 20.98
C GLN A 294 4.73 9.94 22.30
N ALA A 295 4.63 10.81 23.30
CA ALA A 295 5.28 10.61 24.60
C ALA A 295 4.76 9.33 25.30
N ARG A 296 3.46 9.07 25.20
CA ARG A 296 2.84 7.86 25.76
C ARG A 296 3.31 6.58 25.09
N VAL A 297 3.46 6.58 23.76
CA VAL A 297 3.99 5.43 23.00
C VAL A 297 5.44 5.18 23.36
N ILE A 298 6.28 6.23 23.36
CA ILE A 298 7.70 6.13 23.75
C ILE A 298 7.83 5.55 25.15
N SER A 299 7.12 6.10 26.13
CA SER A 299 7.17 5.61 27.52
C SER A 299 6.77 4.14 27.64
N LYS A 300 5.76 3.69 26.87
CA LYS A 300 5.38 2.27 26.84
C LYS A 300 6.48 1.38 26.24
N ILE A 301 7.12 1.82 25.16
CA ILE A 301 8.24 1.09 24.55
C ILE A 301 9.39 0.98 25.56
N GLU A 302 9.78 2.10 26.17
CA GLU A 302 10.90 2.19 27.12
C GLU A 302 10.71 1.38 28.40
N ASN A 303 9.46 1.07 28.79
CA ASN A 303 9.18 0.14 29.88
C ASN A 303 9.54 -1.32 29.54
N THR A 304 9.69 -1.64 28.25
CA THR A 304 10.01 -2.99 27.75
C THR A 304 11.44 -3.07 27.24
N VAL A 305 11.86 -2.09 26.44
CA VAL A 305 13.17 -2.06 25.78
C VAL A 305 13.56 -0.59 25.49
N PRO A 306 14.84 -0.21 25.57
CA PRO A 306 15.28 1.13 25.16
C PRO A 306 14.82 1.49 23.74
N LEU A 307 14.26 2.69 23.54
CA LEU A 307 13.75 3.15 22.24
C LEU A 307 14.82 3.08 21.13
N VAL A 308 16.07 3.33 21.51
CA VAL A 308 17.24 3.27 20.60
C VAL A 308 17.51 1.86 20.07
N GLU A 309 17.21 0.82 20.85
CA GLU A 309 17.38 -0.57 20.44
C GLU A 309 16.32 -0.96 19.40
N VAL A 310 15.07 -0.55 19.62
CA VAL A 310 13.98 -0.68 18.62
C VAL A 310 14.37 0.01 17.31
N ALA A 311 14.88 1.24 17.39
CA ALA A 311 15.32 1.98 16.22
C ALA A 311 16.48 1.29 15.48
N GLN A 312 17.44 0.71 16.20
CA GLN A 312 18.54 -0.05 15.58
C GLN A 312 18.01 -1.27 14.83
N LEU A 313 17.09 -2.04 15.42
CA LEU A 313 16.49 -3.19 14.75
C LEU A 313 15.76 -2.79 13.46
N ILE A 314 15.02 -1.68 13.48
CA ILE A 314 14.32 -1.18 12.28
C ILE A 314 15.32 -0.73 11.21
N LEU A 315 16.34 0.06 11.56
CA LEU A 315 17.32 0.56 10.60
C LEU A 315 18.11 -0.58 9.93
N HIS A 316 18.48 -1.58 10.72
CA HIS A 316 19.33 -2.69 10.29
C HIS A 316 18.54 -3.89 9.78
N CYS A 317 17.21 -3.85 9.83
CA CYS A 317 16.32 -4.91 9.37
C CYS A 317 16.75 -5.42 7.98
N PRO A 318 16.85 -6.75 7.77
CA PRO A 318 17.17 -7.32 6.47
C PRO A 318 16.18 -6.84 5.40
N PHE A 319 16.69 -6.55 4.21
CA PHE A 319 15.90 -6.05 3.11
C PHE A 319 15.69 -7.15 2.06
N ALA A 320 14.43 -7.42 1.73
CA ALA A 320 14.03 -8.29 0.63
C ALA A 320 13.08 -7.59 -0.35
N ASP A 321 12.40 -6.52 0.08
CA ASP A 321 11.36 -5.87 -0.72
C ASP A 321 11.20 -4.39 -0.37
N VAL A 322 10.98 -3.54 -1.38
CA VAL A 322 10.87 -2.07 -1.23
C VAL A 322 9.75 -1.70 -0.27
N ILE A 323 8.65 -2.46 -0.22
CA ILE A 323 7.52 -2.19 0.69
C ILE A 323 7.92 -2.24 2.17
N GLN A 324 9.01 -2.93 2.51
CA GLN A 324 9.52 -3.01 3.88
C GLN A 324 10.02 -1.65 4.40
N LEU A 325 10.35 -0.71 3.51
CA LEU A 325 10.69 0.68 3.88
C LEU A 325 9.49 1.45 4.47
N GLN A 326 8.27 0.92 4.40
CA GLN A 326 7.14 1.47 5.16
C GLN A 326 7.37 1.40 6.67
N ALA A 327 8.34 0.61 7.16
CA ALA A 327 8.73 0.58 8.57
C ALA A 327 9.20 1.96 9.07
N PHE A 328 9.68 2.83 8.18
CA PHE A 328 10.07 4.20 8.51
C PHE A 328 8.89 5.10 8.93
N HIS A 329 7.65 4.64 8.78
CA HIS A 329 6.49 5.26 9.40
C HIS A 329 6.64 5.39 10.92
N PHE A 330 7.29 4.42 11.57
CA PHE A 330 7.66 4.51 12.98
C PHE A 330 8.49 5.77 13.27
N PHE A 331 9.55 6.03 12.51
CA PHE A 331 10.41 7.21 12.74
C PHE A 331 9.66 8.52 12.45
N ASN A 332 8.85 8.55 11.40
CA ASN A 332 8.05 9.73 11.05
C ASN A 332 7.19 10.24 12.20
N ASN A 333 6.75 9.33 13.07
CA ASN A 333 5.82 9.65 14.13
C ASN A 333 6.47 9.60 15.52
N CYS A 334 7.33 8.62 15.80
CA CYS A 334 7.95 8.42 17.11
C CYS A 334 9.29 9.17 17.31
N MET A 335 10.00 9.58 16.25
CA MET A 335 11.32 10.21 16.40
C MET A 335 11.25 11.57 17.11
N ASN A 336 12.05 11.70 18.17
CA ASN A 336 12.36 12.93 18.90
C ASN A 336 13.84 13.33 18.67
N GLU A 337 14.30 14.43 19.29
CA GLU A 337 15.67 14.90 19.11
C GLU A 337 16.72 13.89 19.58
N GLU A 338 16.48 13.19 20.69
CA GLU A 338 17.39 12.19 21.22
C GLU A 338 17.56 11.01 20.27
N LEU A 339 16.45 10.42 19.81
CA LEU A 339 16.49 9.33 18.85
C LEU A 339 17.12 9.75 17.53
N ALA A 340 16.90 11.00 17.08
CA ALA A 340 17.52 11.50 15.87
C ALA A 340 19.06 11.57 15.99
N ARG A 341 19.59 11.95 17.17
CA ARG A 341 21.03 11.88 17.46
C ARG A 341 21.54 10.44 17.46
N ASP A 342 20.78 9.51 18.01
CA ASP A 342 21.16 8.09 18.04
C ASP A 342 21.15 7.43 16.66
N VAL A 343 20.23 7.84 15.78
CA VAL A 343 20.22 7.45 14.38
C VAL A 343 21.49 7.94 13.69
N LEU A 344 21.94 9.17 13.97
CA LEU A 344 23.16 9.76 13.38
C LEU A 344 24.45 9.37 14.10
N GLN A 345 24.65 8.07 14.32
CA GLN A 345 25.89 7.50 14.84
C GLN A 345 26.63 6.72 13.75
N GLU A 346 27.96 6.61 13.89
CA GLU A 346 28.84 5.97 12.90
C GLU A 346 28.38 4.54 12.55
N LYS A 347 27.93 3.79 13.56
CA LYS A 347 27.41 2.43 13.41
C LYS A 347 26.19 2.30 12.46
N ASN A 348 25.46 3.40 12.22
CA ASN A 348 24.25 3.40 11.40
C ASN A 348 24.48 3.91 9.97
N VAL A 349 25.68 4.42 9.65
CA VAL A 349 26.00 5.01 8.35
C VAL A 349 25.69 4.05 7.20
N SER A 350 26.14 2.80 7.29
CA SER A 350 25.91 1.80 6.24
C SER A 350 24.43 1.45 6.07
N ALA A 351 23.66 1.37 7.17
CA ALA A 351 22.24 1.04 7.13
C ALA A 351 21.41 2.17 6.48
N VAL A 352 21.65 3.41 6.89
CA VAL A 352 20.97 4.59 6.31
C VAL A 352 21.36 4.79 4.84
N PHE A 353 22.62 4.57 4.49
CA PHE A 353 23.07 4.62 3.09
C PHE A 353 22.36 3.55 2.25
N ARG A 354 22.33 2.30 2.73
CA ARG A 354 21.65 1.18 2.05
C ARG A 354 20.19 1.50 1.79
N ASN A 355 19.46 1.96 2.80
CA ASN A 355 18.03 2.25 2.69
C ASN A 355 17.78 3.44 1.74
N THR A 356 18.62 4.47 1.78
CA THR A 356 18.57 5.60 0.84
C THR A 356 18.81 5.16 -0.59
N LYS A 357 19.84 4.32 -0.80
CA LYS A 357 20.17 3.79 -2.12
C LYS A 357 19.00 3.01 -2.72
N ILE A 358 18.45 2.05 -1.95
CA ILE A 358 17.29 1.26 -2.36
C ILE A 358 16.14 2.17 -2.78
N MET A 359 15.82 3.18 -1.98
CA MET A 359 14.68 4.05 -2.26
C MET A 359 14.92 4.91 -3.49
N VAL A 360 16.08 5.54 -3.62
CA VAL A 360 16.41 6.39 -4.78
C VAL A 360 16.41 5.57 -6.07
N ASP A 361 17.00 4.37 -6.08
CA ASP A 361 17.07 3.50 -7.26
C ASP A 361 15.68 3.02 -7.73
N ASN A 362 14.70 2.95 -6.83
CA ASN A 362 13.36 2.40 -7.08
C ASN A 362 12.24 3.45 -7.03
N TYR A 363 12.56 4.73 -6.84
CA TYR A 363 11.58 5.77 -6.55
C TYR A 363 10.51 5.93 -7.62
N ASN A 364 10.88 5.79 -8.89
CA ASN A 364 9.95 5.92 -10.01
C ASN A 364 8.81 4.89 -9.98
N TYR A 365 9.03 3.72 -9.36
CA TYR A 365 8.04 2.66 -9.22
C TYR A 365 7.27 2.72 -7.90
N TYR A 366 7.89 3.24 -6.83
CA TYR A 366 7.36 3.18 -5.47
C TYR A 366 7.26 4.56 -4.80
N LYS A 367 6.64 5.54 -5.49
CA LYS A 367 6.56 6.94 -5.03
C LYS A 367 5.95 7.10 -3.62
N ASN A 368 4.89 6.33 -3.31
CA ASN A 368 4.22 6.41 -2.00
C ASN A 368 5.13 5.92 -0.85
N ILE A 369 5.94 4.89 -1.10
CA ILE A 369 6.92 4.40 -0.12
C ILE A 369 8.07 5.40 -0.01
N GLY A 370 8.49 5.97 -1.14
CA GLY A 370 9.45 7.08 -1.18
C GLY A 370 9.02 8.26 -0.32
N ALA A 371 7.75 8.66 -0.37
CA ALA A 371 7.23 9.74 0.46
C ALA A 371 7.38 9.47 1.97
N ILE A 372 7.15 8.23 2.41
CA ILE A 372 7.36 7.81 3.81
C ILE A 372 8.84 7.94 4.18
N TYR A 373 9.74 7.45 3.33
CA TYR A 373 11.17 7.46 3.59
C TYR A 373 11.78 8.87 3.55
N PHE A 374 11.41 9.71 2.58
CA PHE A 374 11.91 11.08 2.48
C PHE A 374 11.35 12.00 3.57
N LYS A 375 10.14 11.74 4.06
CA LYS A 375 9.63 12.38 5.28
C LYS A 375 10.51 12.06 6.49
N PHE A 376 10.99 10.82 6.59
CA PHE A 376 11.90 10.41 7.65
C PHE A 376 13.23 11.18 7.55
N LEU A 377 13.84 11.23 6.37
CA LEU A 377 15.09 11.97 6.17
C LEU A 377 14.94 13.46 6.48
N SER A 378 13.82 14.07 6.06
CA SER A 378 13.52 15.47 6.35
C SER A 378 13.43 15.71 7.86
N LYS A 379 12.68 14.86 8.57
CA LYS A 379 12.55 14.92 10.03
C LYS A 379 13.89 14.69 10.74
N LEU A 380 14.71 13.77 10.24
CA LEU A 380 16.04 13.47 10.78
C LEU A 380 16.96 14.69 10.70
N VAL A 381 17.04 15.32 9.52
CA VAL A 381 17.84 16.53 9.29
C VAL A 381 17.33 17.69 10.16
N THR A 382 16.02 17.90 10.24
CA THR A 382 15.45 18.95 11.08
C THR A 382 15.81 18.77 12.55
N LEU A 383 15.55 17.60 13.11
CA LEU A 383 15.75 17.35 14.54
C LEU A 383 17.23 17.34 14.92
N ALA A 384 18.07 16.70 14.11
CA ALA A 384 19.45 16.44 14.51
C ALA A 384 20.48 17.44 14.00
N TYR A 385 20.15 18.29 13.02
CA TYR A 385 21.08 19.30 12.50
C TYR A 385 20.59 20.74 12.63
N LEU A 386 19.27 20.99 12.48
CA LEU A 386 18.70 22.34 12.55
C LEU A 386 18.29 22.75 13.97
N LEU A 387 17.69 21.84 14.75
CA LEU A 387 17.32 22.09 16.14
C LEU A 387 18.46 21.75 17.11
N ASN A 388 19.21 20.69 16.82
CA ASN A 388 20.36 20.25 17.60
C ASN A 388 21.64 20.42 16.78
N SER A 389 22.59 21.25 17.21
CA SER A 389 23.76 21.60 16.39
C SER A 389 24.95 20.65 16.54
N ASP A 390 24.87 19.63 17.39
CA ASP A 390 26.06 18.92 17.87
C ASP A 390 26.42 17.67 17.04
N CYS A 391 25.51 17.16 16.20
CA CYS A 391 25.78 15.99 15.34
C CYS A 391 26.69 16.37 14.17
N ASP A 392 27.68 15.55 13.80
CA ASP A 392 28.50 15.77 12.59
C ASP A 392 27.69 15.52 11.30
N ILE A 393 27.65 16.52 10.42
CA ILE A 393 26.93 16.44 9.15
C ILE A 393 27.68 15.60 8.10
N THR A 394 29.00 15.53 8.20
CA THR A 394 29.87 14.85 7.23
C THR A 394 29.85 13.34 7.37
N LEU A 395 29.42 12.83 8.53
CA LEU A 395 29.36 11.41 8.84
C LEU A 395 28.50 10.61 7.85
N PHE A 396 27.44 11.21 7.32
CA PHE A 396 26.49 10.57 6.39
C PHE A 396 26.66 11.07 4.94
N ASP A 397 27.83 11.60 4.62
CA ASP A 397 28.14 12.23 3.34
C ASP A 397 27.80 11.41 2.10
N SER A 398 28.05 10.10 2.12
CA SER A 398 27.70 9.22 0.99
C SER A 398 26.19 9.11 0.79
N THR A 399 25.43 9.09 1.89
CA THR A 399 23.96 9.08 1.85
C THR A 399 23.44 10.36 1.22
N TRP A 400 23.95 11.50 1.67
CA TRP A 400 23.58 12.81 1.15
C TRP A 400 23.94 12.99 -0.32
N GLY A 401 25.14 12.54 -0.71
CA GLY A 401 25.56 12.54 -2.11
C GLY A 401 24.66 11.67 -2.99
N TYR A 402 24.19 10.52 -2.49
CA TYR A 402 23.34 9.62 -3.28
C TYR A 402 21.96 10.20 -3.61
N LEU A 403 21.44 11.10 -2.77
CA LEU A 403 20.18 11.80 -3.05
C LEU A 403 20.24 12.65 -4.32
N ASN A 404 21.44 13.04 -4.79
CA ASN A 404 21.60 13.78 -6.04
C ASN A 404 21.16 12.97 -7.28
N ASN A 405 21.09 11.64 -7.17
CA ASN A 405 20.62 10.77 -8.25
C ASN A 405 19.09 10.73 -8.38
N LEU A 406 18.35 11.18 -7.35
CA LEU A 406 16.91 11.36 -7.45
C LEU A 406 16.64 12.47 -8.45
N GLU A 407 15.74 12.35 -9.42
CA GLU A 407 15.44 13.44 -10.36
C GLU A 407 14.47 14.48 -9.80
N ASP A 408 13.49 14.00 -9.01
CA ASP A 408 12.42 14.78 -8.41
C ASP A 408 12.91 15.63 -7.22
N TYR A 409 12.08 16.59 -6.82
CA TYR A 409 12.31 17.42 -5.64
C TYR A 409 12.35 16.56 -4.36
N CYS A 410 13.32 16.85 -3.49
CA CYS A 410 13.45 16.23 -2.18
C CYS A 410 13.67 17.30 -1.11
N GLU A 411 12.70 17.48 -0.22
CA GLU A 411 12.76 18.44 0.88
C GLU A 411 13.99 18.22 1.77
N ALA A 412 14.37 16.96 2.03
CA ALA A 412 15.55 16.63 2.83
C ALA A 412 16.84 17.24 2.27
N GLN A 413 16.99 17.33 0.93
CA GLN A 413 18.15 17.98 0.31
C GLN A 413 18.19 19.49 0.59
N MET A 414 17.04 20.15 0.62
CA MET A 414 16.95 21.57 0.94
C MET A 414 17.22 21.83 2.42
N LEU A 415 16.65 21.01 3.31
CA LEU A 415 16.91 21.09 4.75
C LEU A 415 18.39 20.83 5.07
N LEU A 416 19.02 19.89 4.35
CA LEU A 416 20.44 19.61 4.49
C LEU A 416 21.28 20.83 4.08
N LEU A 417 20.94 21.47 2.96
CA LEU A 417 21.61 22.70 2.53
C LEU A 417 21.47 23.83 3.57
N GLN A 418 20.30 23.98 4.19
CA GLN A 418 20.11 24.93 5.30
C GLN A 418 21.01 24.61 6.48
N ALA A 419 21.10 23.33 6.87
CA ALA A 419 21.94 22.88 7.98
C ALA A 419 23.43 23.15 7.71
N ILE A 420 23.90 22.89 6.47
CA ILE A 420 25.27 23.22 6.04
C ILE A 420 25.54 24.72 6.19
N CYS A 421 24.61 25.57 5.73
CA CYS A 421 24.77 27.02 5.79
C CYS A 421 24.86 27.55 7.23
N ILE A 422 23.92 27.14 8.10
CA ILE A 422 23.85 27.64 9.49
C ILE A 422 25.13 27.35 10.26
N ARG A 423 25.83 26.27 9.92
CA ARG A 423 27.00 25.80 10.66
C ARG A 423 28.31 26.51 10.33
N LYS A 424 28.31 27.56 9.50
CA LYS A 424 29.32 28.62 9.20
C LYS A 424 30.84 28.30 9.16
N GLY A 425 31.37 27.35 9.95
CA GLY A 425 32.79 26.98 10.07
C GLY A 425 33.25 25.79 9.23
N MET A 426 32.39 25.09 8.49
CA MET A 426 32.80 24.02 7.56
C MET A 426 33.15 24.55 6.15
N ALA A 427 33.15 25.87 5.98
CA ALA A 427 33.06 26.62 4.72
C ALA A 427 34.21 26.45 3.70
N VAL A 428 35.14 25.51 3.87
CA VAL A 428 36.28 25.31 2.94
C VAL A 428 36.34 23.90 2.36
N GLU A 429 35.69 22.88 2.94
CA GLU A 429 35.74 21.49 2.43
C GLU A 429 34.54 21.09 1.53
N ILE A 430 33.56 21.97 1.32
CA ILE A 430 32.22 21.60 0.82
C ILE A 430 31.96 21.88 -0.69
N SER A 431 33.00 22.13 -1.49
CA SER A 431 32.81 22.56 -2.89
C SER A 431 32.14 21.50 -3.79
N SER A 432 32.42 20.20 -3.59
CA SER A 432 31.90 19.13 -4.45
C SER A 432 30.43 18.75 -4.18
N LYS A 433 29.88 19.08 -3.01
CA LYS A 433 28.55 18.61 -2.55
C LYS A 433 27.53 19.73 -2.37
N THR A 434 27.98 20.92 -1.94
CA THR A 434 27.10 22.09 -1.82
C THR A 434 26.68 22.60 -3.20
N LYS A 435 27.58 22.57 -4.18
CA LYS A 435 27.29 23.03 -5.55
C LYS A 435 26.07 22.30 -6.16
N PRO A 436 26.02 20.95 -6.24
CA PRO A 436 24.83 20.24 -6.74
C PRO A 436 23.53 20.58 -6.01
N LEU A 437 23.58 20.81 -4.69
CA LEU A 437 22.39 21.17 -3.90
C LEU A 437 21.91 22.59 -4.21
N ILE A 438 22.83 23.54 -4.40
CA ILE A 438 22.50 24.91 -4.81
C ILE A 438 21.98 24.93 -6.25
N GLU A 439 22.61 24.20 -7.18
CA GLU A 439 22.12 24.07 -8.56
C GLU A 439 20.69 23.50 -8.59
N ARG A 440 20.44 22.45 -7.80
CA ARG A 440 19.10 21.88 -7.65
C ARG A 440 18.09 22.84 -7.03
N LEU A 441 18.50 23.64 -6.03
CA LEU A 441 17.66 24.67 -5.43
C LEU A 441 17.16 25.69 -6.47
N LEU A 442 18.02 26.10 -7.39
CA LEU A 442 17.70 27.07 -8.44
C LEU A 442 16.95 26.45 -9.63
N LEU A 443 17.09 25.14 -9.84
CA LEU A 443 16.41 24.43 -10.91
C LEU A 443 14.90 24.30 -10.64
N ILE A 444 14.12 25.08 -11.38
CA ILE A 444 12.65 24.95 -11.47
C ILE A 444 12.31 24.17 -12.74
N LYS A 445 11.63 23.02 -12.60
CA LYS A 445 11.12 22.22 -13.72
C LYS A 445 9.59 22.33 -13.78
N GLY A 446 9.06 22.73 -14.94
CA GLY A 446 7.61 22.78 -15.21
C GLY A 446 6.96 24.13 -14.89
N ASP A 447 5.71 24.28 -15.34
CA ASP A 447 4.93 25.53 -15.25
C ASP A 447 4.13 25.66 -13.93
N THR A 448 4.11 24.60 -13.11
CA THR A 448 3.35 24.56 -11.84
C THR A 448 4.23 24.00 -10.71
N LEU A 449 4.64 24.85 -9.77
CA LEU A 449 5.34 24.47 -8.55
C LEU A 449 4.36 24.33 -7.39
N ASP A 450 4.52 23.28 -6.58
CA ASP A 450 3.82 23.20 -5.29
C ASP A 450 4.24 24.37 -4.38
N ALA A 451 3.26 24.95 -3.67
CA ALA A 451 3.49 26.12 -2.83
C ALA A 451 4.45 25.84 -1.67
N THR A 452 4.43 24.62 -1.13
CA THR A 452 5.29 24.19 -0.03
C THR A 452 6.72 24.00 -0.52
N GLU A 453 6.91 23.35 -1.67
CA GLU A 453 8.21 23.23 -2.34
C GLU A 453 8.83 24.61 -2.58
N LEU A 454 8.07 25.53 -3.20
CA LEU A 454 8.55 26.86 -3.50
C LEU A 454 8.93 27.63 -2.23
N LEU A 455 8.11 27.53 -1.18
CA LEU A 455 8.40 28.17 0.10
C LEU A 455 9.70 27.65 0.72
N THR A 456 9.95 26.35 0.66
CA THR A 456 11.18 25.74 1.17
C THR A 456 12.40 26.17 0.36
N ARG A 457 12.28 26.25 -0.97
CA ARG A 457 13.35 26.79 -1.84
C ARG A 457 13.66 28.25 -1.52
N ILE A 458 12.63 29.11 -1.45
CA ILE A 458 12.76 30.53 -1.08
C ILE A 458 13.48 30.65 0.28
N LYS A 459 13.02 29.96 1.32
CA LYS A 459 13.67 29.99 2.65
C LYS A 459 15.15 29.56 2.59
N THR A 460 15.45 28.50 1.85
CA THR A 460 16.82 28.01 1.69
C THR A 460 17.71 29.04 1.00
N LEU A 461 17.21 29.68 -0.06
CA LEU A 461 17.91 30.74 -0.78
C LEU A 461 18.14 31.97 0.11
N ALA A 462 17.18 32.30 0.99
CA ALA A 462 17.35 33.35 2.00
C ALA A 462 18.55 33.09 2.92
N ILE A 463 18.66 31.85 3.41
CA ILE A 463 19.72 31.41 4.32
C ILE A 463 21.07 31.46 3.59
N ILE A 464 21.13 31.06 2.32
CA ILE A 464 22.32 31.17 1.47
C ILE A 464 22.80 32.62 1.40
N PHE A 465 21.95 33.57 1.02
CA PHE A 465 22.35 34.98 0.91
C PHE A 465 22.71 35.64 2.24
N GLN A 466 22.22 35.12 3.37
CA GLN A 466 22.61 35.58 4.71
C GLN A 466 23.91 34.97 5.21
N THR A 467 24.32 33.83 4.64
CA THR A 467 25.43 33.02 5.14
C THR A 467 26.67 33.19 4.28
N PHE A 468 26.53 33.05 2.96
CA PHE A 468 27.63 33.09 2.03
C PHE A 468 27.76 34.50 1.44
N ASP A 469 28.96 35.06 1.61
CA ASP A 469 29.35 36.25 0.86
C ASP A 469 29.82 35.87 -0.55
N LYS A 470 30.23 36.89 -1.32
CA LYS A 470 30.78 36.72 -2.67
C LYS A 470 31.90 35.66 -2.71
N TYR A 471 32.88 35.75 -1.82
CA TYR A 471 34.07 34.90 -1.85
C TYR A 471 33.73 33.44 -1.54
N ALA A 472 32.80 33.20 -0.61
CA ALA A 472 32.32 31.86 -0.31
C ALA A 472 31.60 31.22 -1.49
N LEU A 473 30.78 31.97 -2.23
CA LEU A 473 30.12 31.46 -3.44
C LEU A 473 31.10 31.27 -4.60
N GLU A 474 32.10 32.14 -4.76
CA GLU A 474 33.18 31.96 -5.73
C GLU A 474 34.03 30.71 -5.43
N ALA A 475 34.21 30.35 -4.15
CA ALA A 475 34.89 29.10 -3.78
C ALA A 475 34.09 27.85 -4.17
N ILE A 476 32.77 27.96 -4.31
CA ILE A 476 31.87 26.85 -4.69
C ILE A 476 31.72 26.75 -6.21
N PHE A 477 31.50 27.87 -6.90
CA PHE A 477 31.17 27.95 -8.32
C PHE A 477 32.32 28.47 -9.21
N SER A 478 33.50 28.72 -8.67
CA SER A 478 34.52 29.57 -9.32
C SER A 478 33.98 30.97 -9.69
N GLU A 479 34.85 31.88 -10.09
CA GLU A 479 34.39 33.20 -10.53
C GLU A 479 33.51 33.08 -11.79
N THR A 480 33.90 32.24 -12.76
CA THR A 480 33.22 32.11 -14.06
C THR A 480 31.85 31.46 -13.96
N GLU A 481 31.71 30.32 -13.26
CA GLU A 481 30.39 29.65 -13.17
C GLU A 481 29.43 30.45 -12.27
N LEU A 482 29.96 31.21 -11.30
CA LEU A 482 29.14 32.17 -10.57
C LEU A 482 28.55 33.22 -11.52
N LYS A 483 29.33 33.71 -12.52
CA LYS A 483 28.84 34.70 -13.50
C LYS A 483 27.81 34.10 -14.45
N GLU A 484 28.16 33.00 -15.08
CA GLU A 484 27.45 32.52 -16.26
C GLU A 484 26.31 31.57 -15.93
N ASN A 485 26.47 30.73 -14.89
CA ASN A 485 25.53 29.67 -14.55
C ASN A 485 24.65 30.07 -13.37
N PHE A 486 25.26 30.38 -12.21
CA PHE A 486 24.51 30.67 -10.99
C PHE A 486 23.60 31.88 -11.15
N MET A 487 24.10 33.01 -11.68
CA MET A 487 23.30 34.21 -11.88
C MET A 487 22.15 33.99 -12.86
N LYS A 488 22.38 33.22 -13.92
CA LYS A 488 21.37 32.88 -14.92
C LYS A 488 20.27 32.00 -14.34
N ASP A 489 20.62 30.99 -13.55
CA ASP A 489 19.64 30.13 -12.90
C ASP A 489 18.91 30.85 -11.77
N LEU A 490 19.58 31.77 -11.07
CA LEU A 490 18.96 32.66 -10.09
C LEU A 490 17.93 33.60 -10.73
N LEU A 491 18.27 34.20 -11.88
CA LEU A 491 17.35 35.01 -12.66
C LEU A 491 16.12 34.20 -13.11
N ARG A 492 16.32 32.99 -13.63
CA ARG A 492 15.22 32.07 -13.98
C ARG A 492 14.35 31.74 -12.77
N PHE A 493 14.98 31.49 -11.61
CA PHE A 493 14.27 31.21 -10.37
C PHE A 493 13.34 32.37 -9.99
N PHE A 494 13.88 33.59 -9.89
CA PHE A 494 13.07 34.76 -9.54
C PHE A 494 12.02 35.11 -10.60
N SER A 495 12.33 34.90 -11.89
CA SER A 495 11.35 35.10 -12.96
C SER A 495 10.17 34.15 -12.82
N SER A 496 10.43 32.89 -12.47
CA SER A 496 9.39 31.88 -12.21
C SER A 496 8.56 32.25 -10.97
N VAL A 497 9.22 32.69 -9.89
CA VAL A 497 8.52 33.18 -8.68
C VAL A 497 7.61 34.36 -9.03
N LEU A 498 8.11 35.31 -9.83
CA LEU A 498 7.34 36.47 -10.25
C LEU A 498 6.14 36.06 -11.12
N LEU A 499 6.30 35.12 -12.05
CA LEU A 499 5.20 34.58 -12.85
C LEU A 499 4.11 33.98 -11.95
N ILE A 500 4.48 33.19 -10.94
CA ILE A 500 3.53 32.60 -9.98
C ILE A 500 2.79 33.68 -9.16
N LEU A 501 3.49 34.75 -8.79
CA LEU A 501 2.89 35.88 -8.06
C LEU A 501 1.95 36.71 -8.94
N CYS A 502 2.28 36.87 -10.23
CA CYS A 502 1.48 37.63 -11.20
C CYS A 502 0.31 36.83 -11.79
N ASP A 503 0.28 35.50 -11.64
CA ASP A 503 -0.76 34.66 -12.24
C ASP A 503 -2.14 34.89 -11.60
N ALA A 504 -3.08 35.40 -12.40
CA ALA A 504 -4.34 35.99 -11.99
C ALA A 504 -5.50 34.97 -11.85
N VAL A 505 -5.20 33.71 -11.54
CA VAL A 505 -6.25 32.71 -11.29
C VAL A 505 -6.89 32.99 -9.94
N VAL A 506 -8.23 33.13 -9.89
CA VAL A 506 -9.00 33.31 -8.64
C VAL A 506 -8.74 32.10 -7.73
N PRO A 507 -7.94 32.23 -6.67
CA PRO A 507 -7.57 31.10 -5.84
C PRO A 507 -8.67 30.79 -4.83
N SER A 508 -8.79 29.52 -4.46
CA SER A 508 -9.52 29.11 -3.26
C SER A 508 -8.96 29.80 -2.01
N ARG A 509 -9.71 29.81 -0.90
CA ARG A 509 -9.28 30.47 0.35
C ARG A 509 -7.95 29.92 0.91
N ALA A 510 -7.69 28.63 0.74
CA ALA A 510 -6.43 27.99 1.14
C ALA A 510 -5.26 28.40 0.23
N GLU A 511 -5.48 28.45 -1.08
CA GLU A 511 -4.48 28.92 -2.05
C GLU A 511 -4.15 30.40 -1.86
N HIS A 512 -5.11 31.23 -1.43
CA HIS A 512 -4.84 32.63 -1.11
C HIS A 512 -3.88 32.78 0.08
N ALA A 513 -4.03 31.97 1.13
CA ALA A 513 -3.11 31.98 2.27
C ALA A 513 -1.70 31.53 1.88
N ALA A 514 -1.60 30.48 1.05
CA ALA A 514 -0.33 29.99 0.52
C ALA A 514 0.37 31.04 -0.36
N ARG A 515 -0.36 31.70 -1.28
CA ARG A 515 0.18 32.78 -2.13
C ARG A 515 0.65 33.97 -1.32
N ALA A 516 -0.10 34.38 -0.29
CA ALA A 516 0.33 35.46 0.60
C ALA A 516 1.63 35.12 1.36
N ALA A 517 1.76 33.87 1.82
CA ALA A 517 2.99 33.40 2.44
C ALA A 517 4.16 33.41 1.44
N ILE A 518 3.96 32.93 0.21
CA ILE A 518 4.97 32.96 -0.85
C ILE A 518 5.38 34.42 -1.15
N ALA A 519 4.44 35.33 -1.34
CA ALA A 519 4.72 36.74 -1.63
C ALA A 519 5.56 37.40 -0.54
N ASN A 520 5.21 37.20 0.74
CA ASN A 520 5.97 37.76 1.86
C ASN A 520 7.38 37.17 1.95
N ASN A 521 7.55 35.86 1.77
CA ASN A 521 8.88 35.22 1.82
C ASN A 521 9.72 35.57 0.58
N ALA A 522 9.11 35.67 -0.61
CA ALA A 522 9.77 36.07 -1.84
C ALA A 522 10.33 37.49 -1.75
N LYS A 523 9.59 38.44 -1.15
CA LYS A 523 10.08 39.80 -0.89
C LYS A 523 11.31 39.81 0.01
N PHE A 524 11.31 38.99 1.07
CA PHE A 524 12.45 38.89 1.96
C PHE A 524 13.70 38.38 1.23
N VAL A 525 13.54 37.36 0.40
CA VAL A 525 14.64 36.79 -0.40
C VAL A 525 15.11 37.75 -1.49
N ALA A 526 14.19 38.44 -2.17
CA ALA A 526 14.53 39.47 -3.14
C ALA A 526 15.33 40.61 -2.48
N ALA A 527 14.97 41.03 -1.27
CA ALA A 527 15.73 42.04 -0.52
C ALA A 527 17.13 41.53 -0.11
N ALA A 528 17.26 40.26 0.29
CA ALA A 528 18.55 39.65 0.60
C ALA A 528 19.44 39.51 -0.66
N ALA A 529 18.85 39.10 -1.78
CA ALA A 529 19.52 39.01 -3.07
C ALA A 529 20.01 40.38 -3.56
N MET A 530 19.19 41.43 -3.42
CA MET A 530 19.59 42.81 -3.76
C MET A 530 20.84 43.24 -2.98
N LYS A 531 20.90 42.96 -1.67
CA LYS A 531 22.10 43.24 -0.86
C LYS A 531 23.32 42.44 -1.32
N PHE A 532 23.12 41.18 -1.71
CA PHE A 532 24.18 40.36 -2.28
C PHE A 532 24.69 40.95 -3.61
N PHE A 533 23.80 41.41 -4.48
CA PHE A 533 24.15 42.04 -5.75
C PHE A 533 25.01 43.31 -5.57
N ASP A 534 24.77 44.07 -4.51
CA ASP A 534 25.61 45.24 -4.16
C ASP A 534 27.06 44.85 -3.82
N THR A 535 27.31 43.59 -3.39
CA THR A 535 28.66 43.11 -3.07
C THR A 535 29.45 42.60 -4.28
N ILE A 536 28.77 42.27 -5.39
CA ILE A 536 29.38 41.72 -6.62
C ILE A 536 29.51 42.78 -7.75
N GLU A 537 29.11 44.02 -7.47
CA GLU A 537 28.80 45.09 -8.42
C GLU A 537 29.93 45.53 -9.36
N SER A 538 31.20 45.19 -9.08
CA SER A 538 32.33 45.59 -9.92
C SER A 538 32.69 44.61 -11.05
N SER A 539 32.02 43.46 -11.19
CA SER A 539 32.53 42.35 -12.05
C SER A 539 31.49 41.62 -12.93
N TYR A 540 30.22 42.03 -12.93
CA TYR A 540 29.08 41.28 -13.54
C TYR A 540 27.99 42.28 -13.99
N THR A 541 27.81 42.59 -15.28
CA THR A 541 26.97 43.74 -15.67
C THR A 541 25.56 43.40 -16.11
N ASP A 542 25.34 42.39 -16.96
CA ASP A 542 24.07 42.29 -17.68
C ASP A 542 23.05 41.38 -16.94
N GLU A 543 23.44 40.16 -16.56
CA GLU A 543 22.56 39.24 -15.81
C GLU A 543 22.25 39.73 -14.39
N VAL A 544 23.20 40.44 -13.76
CA VAL A 544 22.98 41.05 -12.43
C VAL A 544 22.01 42.22 -12.53
N ALA A 545 22.08 43.02 -13.60
CA ALA A 545 21.11 44.09 -13.82
C ALA A 545 19.70 43.55 -14.03
N GLU A 546 19.56 42.48 -14.83
CA GLU A 546 18.27 41.83 -15.08
C GLU A 546 17.72 41.16 -13.81
N ALA A 547 18.55 40.43 -13.05
CA ALA A 547 18.16 39.82 -11.79
C ALA A 547 17.74 40.87 -10.74
N ARG A 548 18.41 42.03 -10.69
CA ARG A 548 18.03 43.19 -9.88
C ARG A 548 16.67 43.74 -10.28
N GLU A 549 16.40 43.85 -11.57
CA GLU A 549 15.10 44.33 -12.07
C GLU A 549 13.97 43.38 -11.65
N VAL A 550 14.15 42.06 -11.84
CA VAL A 550 13.15 41.05 -11.43
C VAL A 550 12.94 41.07 -9.91
N CYS A 551 14.01 41.14 -9.10
CA CYS A 551 13.89 41.27 -7.65
C CYS A 551 13.16 42.56 -7.24
N ALA A 552 13.44 43.69 -7.89
CA ALA A 552 12.75 44.95 -7.65
C ALA A 552 11.25 44.85 -7.98
N ARG A 553 10.86 44.09 -9.01
CA ARG A 553 9.46 43.81 -9.34
C ARG A 553 8.79 42.95 -8.26
N VAL A 554 9.43 41.88 -7.81
CA VAL A 554 8.95 41.04 -6.68
C VAL A 554 8.73 41.88 -5.41
N LEU A 555 9.62 42.85 -5.13
CA LEU A 555 9.47 43.77 -4.00
C LEU A 555 8.27 44.72 -4.12
N ARG A 556 7.89 45.10 -5.35
CA ARG A 556 6.82 46.06 -5.66
C ARG A 556 5.42 45.46 -5.78
N GLU A 557 5.30 44.14 -5.94
CA GLU A 557 3.99 43.47 -6.02
C GLU A 557 3.11 43.80 -4.80
N PRO A 558 1.89 44.34 -4.98
CA PRO A 558 1.05 44.79 -3.87
C PRO A 558 0.58 43.61 -3.01
N GLN A 559 0.50 43.82 -1.69
CA GLN A 559 -0.33 42.95 -0.85
C GLN A 559 -1.77 43.18 -1.34
N THR A 560 -2.42 42.19 -1.94
CA THR A 560 -3.88 42.24 -2.07
C THR A 560 -4.42 42.36 -0.64
N PRO A 561 -5.06 43.47 -0.27
CA PRO A 561 -5.58 43.64 1.07
C PRO A 561 -6.69 42.62 1.29
N PHE A 562 -6.74 42.06 2.50
CA PHE A 562 -7.88 41.28 2.98
C PHE A 562 -9.17 42.04 2.69
N VAL A 563 -10.06 41.44 1.89
CA VAL A 563 -11.49 41.78 1.84
C VAL A 563 -12.27 40.64 2.45
#